data_AF-A0A0L0SDK3-F1
#
_entry.id   AF-A0A0L0SDK3-F1
#
_cell.length_a   1.000
_cell.length_b   1.000
_cell.length_c   1.000
_cell.angle_alpha   90.00
_cell.angle_beta   90.00
_cell.angle_gamma   90.00
#
_symmetry.space_group_name_H-M   'P 1'
#
loop_
_entity.id
_entity.type
_entity.pdbx_description
1 polymer ?
#
loop_
_entity_poly.entity_id
_entity_poly.type
_entity_poly.pdbx_seq_one_letter_code
_entity_poly.pdbx_strand_id
1 'polypeptide(L)'
;MVHGLIRALHFLDHENLDMIPPSVASPDDLLQFHTRSYLDVISKCARGTPVSAGTLSRHGLEDDCPVFHGLAAHVRLAGGGSITAARTPHRWRPASRARRVRRRVLLRERRGVVRADPACDPRAGARARR
;
A
#
# COMPACT_ATOMS: atom_id res chain seq x y z
N MET A 1 -1.58 -2.16 -11.81
CA MET A 1 -2.43 -0.98 -12.06
C MET A 1 -2.88 -0.27 -10.78
N VAL A 2 -3.62 -0.93 -9.87
CA VAL A 2 -4.17 -0.28 -8.65
C VAL A 2 -3.12 0.43 -7.79
N HIS A 3 -2.00 -0.24 -7.44
CA HIS A 3 -0.94 0.35 -6.63
C HIS A 3 -0.37 1.64 -7.26
N GLY A 4 -0.21 1.69 -8.58
CA GLY A 4 0.31 2.86 -9.29
C GLY A 4 -0.64 4.06 -9.21
N LEU A 5 -1.95 3.83 -9.28
CA LEU A 5 -2.95 4.89 -9.09
C LEU A 5 -2.95 5.42 -7.66
N ILE A 6 -2.93 4.53 -6.65
CA ILE A 6 -2.86 4.92 -5.23
C ILE A 6 -1.61 5.80 -4.97
N ARG A 7 -0.48 5.43 -5.59
CA ARG A 7 0.75 6.22 -5.54
C ARG A 7 0.62 7.58 -6.23
N ALA A 8 0.08 7.61 -7.45
CA ALA A 8 -0.08 8.85 -8.22
C ALA A 8 -1.05 9.85 -7.56
N LEU A 9 -2.03 9.34 -6.81
CA LEU A 9 -2.97 10.16 -6.02
C LEU A 9 -2.42 10.52 -4.62
N HIS A 10 -1.16 10.22 -4.33
CA HIS A 10 -0.48 10.50 -3.05
C HIS A 10 -1.17 9.90 -1.81
N PHE A 11 -1.94 8.80 -1.97
CA PHE A 11 -2.56 8.13 -0.83
C PHE A 11 -1.58 7.30 -0.01
N LEU A 12 -0.44 6.93 -0.57
CA LEU A 12 0.59 6.19 0.16
C LEU A 12 1.21 6.99 1.33
N ASP A 13 1.14 8.33 1.27
CA ASP A 13 1.66 9.23 2.31
C ASP A 13 0.57 9.64 3.32
N HIS A 14 -0.63 9.03 3.25
CA HIS A 14 -1.73 9.38 4.13
C HIS A 14 -1.49 8.85 5.55
N GLU A 15 -1.75 9.67 6.57
CA GLU A 15 -1.49 9.37 7.99
C GLU A 15 -2.25 8.16 8.59
N ASN A 16 -3.16 7.59 7.81
CA ASN A 16 -4.00 6.44 8.18
C ASN A 16 -3.70 5.21 7.30
N LEU A 17 -2.66 5.28 6.46
CA LEU A 17 -2.27 4.18 5.59
C LEU A 17 -0.81 3.82 5.92
N ASP A 18 -0.62 2.59 6.37
CA ASP A 18 0.69 2.00 6.59
C ASP A 18 0.97 0.97 5.49
N MET A 19 2.12 1.09 4.81
CA MET A 19 2.54 0.11 3.81
C MET A 19 3.24 -1.05 4.51
N ILE A 20 2.66 -2.25 4.41
CA ILE A 20 3.16 -3.45 5.08
C ILE A 20 3.51 -4.49 4.02
N PRO A 21 4.74 -5.00 3.98
CA PRO A 21 5.10 -6.07 3.06
C PRO A 21 4.34 -7.36 3.43
N PRO A 22 3.72 -8.06 2.47
CA PRO A 22 3.02 -9.30 2.75
C PRO A 22 4.01 -10.42 3.08
N SER A 23 3.65 -11.29 4.02
CA SER A 23 4.32 -12.57 4.17
C SER A 23 3.91 -13.54 3.06
N VAL A 24 4.74 -14.55 2.79
CA VAL A 24 4.37 -15.67 1.93
C VAL A 24 3.70 -16.72 2.81
N ALA A 25 2.47 -17.12 2.50
CA ALA A 25 1.78 -18.16 3.26
C ALA A 25 2.59 -19.47 3.25
N SER A 26 2.72 -20.10 4.42
CA SER A 26 3.22 -21.47 4.51
C SER A 26 2.18 -22.46 3.99
N PRO A 27 2.57 -23.69 3.61
CA PRO A 27 1.62 -24.75 3.30
C PRO A 27 0.63 -24.97 4.47
N ASP A 28 1.12 -24.93 5.71
CA ASP A 28 0.31 -25.11 6.90
C ASP A 28 -0.72 -24.00 7.07
N ASP A 29 -0.36 -22.75 6.76
CA ASP A 29 -1.31 -21.62 6.77
C ASP A 29 -2.48 -21.87 5.81
N LEU A 30 -2.22 -22.42 4.62
CA LEU A 30 -3.25 -22.73 3.62
C LEU A 30 -4.06 -23.97 3.99
N LEU A 31 -3.43 -24.95 4.65
CA LEU A 31 -4.08 -26.19 5.12
C LEU A 31 -5.09 -25.96 6.26
N GLN A 32 -5.09 -24.78 6.89
CA GLN A 32 -6.14 -24.40 7.85
C GLN A 32 -7.54 -24.36 7.23
N PHE A 33 -7.62 -24.23 5.90
CA PHE A 33 -8.89 -24.20 5.17
C PHE A 33 -8.91 -25.15 3.97
N HIS A 34 -7.84 -25.21 3.19
CA HIS A 34 -7.79 -26.05 2.00
C HIS A 34 -7.37 -27.48 2.31
N THR A 35 -7.85 -28.42 1.49
CA THR A 35 -7.42 -29.81 1.58
C THR A 35 -6.00 -29.99 1.04
N ARG A 36 -5.28 -30.97 1.60
CA ARG A 36 -3.94 -31.33 1.12
C ARG A 36 -3.94 -31.77 -0.34
N SER A 37 -4.95 -32.52 -0.77
CA SER A 37 -5.08 -32.98 -2.16
C SER A 37 -5.17 -31.82 -3.15
N TYR A 38 -5.88 -30.74 -2.79
CA TYR A 38 -5.99 -29.54 -3.62
C TYR A 38 -4.63 -28.83 -3.75
N LEU A 39 -3.94 -28.60 -2.63
CA LEU A 39 -2.63 -27.92 -2.64
C LEU A 39 -1.55 -28.75 -3.36
N ASP A 40 -1.64 -30.08 -3.31
CA ASP A 40 -0.75 -30.98 -4.05
C ASP A 40 -0.96 -30.85 -5.56
N VAL A 41 -2.21 -30.73 -6.03
CA VAL A 41 -2.51 -30.50 -7.45
C VAL A 41 -1.98 -29.14 -7.90
N ILE A 42 -2.21 -28.07 -7.12
CA ILE A 42 -1.64 -26.74 -7.41
C ILE A 42 -0.11 -26.82 -7.51
N SER A 43 0.53 -27.52 -6.58
CA SER A 43 1.98 -27.66 -6.55
C SER A 43 2.54 -28.45 -7.73
N LYS A 44 1.85 -29.52 -8.16
CA LYS A 44 2.19 -30.28 -9.38
C LYS A 44 2.06 -29.41 -10.63
N CYS A 45 0.95 -28.70 -10.75
CA CYS A 45 0.66 -27.76 -11.82
C CYS A 45 1.75 -26.67 -11.92
N ALA A 46 2.12 -26.07 -10.79
CA ALA A 46 3.13 -25.02 -10.74
C ALA A 46 4.54 -25.50 -11.14
N ARG A 47 4.86 -26.79 -10.96
CA ARG A 47 6.11 -27.41 -11.43
C ARG A 47 6.06 -27.85 -12.89
N GLY A 48 4.95 -27.59 -13.60
CA GLY A 48 4.75 -28.09 -14.96
C GLY A 48 4.58 -29.61 -15.04
N THR A 49 4.31 -30.28 -13.90
CA THR A 49 4.00 -31.71 -13.91
C THR A 49 2.63 -31.91 -14.57
N PRO A 50 2.51 -32.79 -15.60
CA PRO A 50 1.23 -33.06 -16.23
C PRO A 50 0.20 -33.56 -15.22
N VAL A 51 -0.98 -32.94 -15.20
CA VAL A 51 -2.13 -33.36 -14.39
C VAL A 51 -3.27 -33.66 -15.34
N SER A 52 -3.98 -34.77 -15.12
CA SER A 52 -5.08 -35.15 -16.00
C SER A 52 -6.21 -34.12 -15.97
N ALA A 53 -6.88 -33.90 -17.10
CA ALA A 53 -8.03 -33.00 -17.21
C ALA A 53 -9.12 -33.32 -16.16
N GLY A 54 -9.44 -34.60 -15.96
CA GLY A 54 -10.40 -35.01 -14.92
C GLY A 54 -9.95 -34.67 -13.48
N THR A 55 -8.65 -34.57 -13.21
CA THR A 55 -8.15 -34.10 -11.90
C THR A 55 -8.23 -32.59 -11.78
N LEU A 56 -7.95 -31.85 -12.85
CA LEU A 56 -8.10 -30.39 -12.89
C LEU A 56 -9.57 -30.00 -12.71
N SER A 57 -10.48 -30.63 -13.44
CA SER A 57 -11.94 -30.44 -13.34
C SER A 57 -12.47 -30.69 -11.93
N ARG A 58 -12.07 -31.82 -11.32
CA ARG A 58 -12.44 -32.13 -9.92
C ARG A 58 -12.01 -31.08 -8.89
N HIS A 59 -10.97 -30.31 -9.20
CA HIS A 59 -10.46 -29.25 -8.33
C HIS A 59 -10.80 -27.85 -8.85
N GLY A 60 -11.64 -27.73 -9.88
CA GLY A 60 -12.06 -26.45 -10.47
C GLY A 60 -10.91 -25.65 -11.09
N LEU A 61 -9.88 -26.33 -11.60
CA LEU A 61 -8.69 -25.71 -12.22
C LEU A 61 -8.77 -25.77 -13.75
N GLU A 62 -9.94 -25.43 -14.29
CA GLU A 62 -10.25 -25.37 -15.72
C GLU A 62 -11.02 -24.09 -16.05
N ASP A 63 -11.10 -23.76 -17.34
CA ASP A 63 -11.83 -22.62 -17.91
C ASP A 63 -11.58 -21.29 -17.19
N ASP A 64 -12.43 -20.92 -16.23
CA ASP A 64 -12.37 -19.68 -15.46
C ASP A 64 -11.12 -19.59 -14.55
N CYS A 65 -10.57 -20.73 -14.16
CA CYS A 65 -9.43 -20.84 -13.24
C CYS A 65 -8.26 -21.58 -13.91
N PRO A 66 -7.67 -21.02 -14.99
CA PRO A 66 -6.66 -21.72 -15.75
C PRO A 66 -5.37 -21.86 -14.94
N VAL A 67 -4.69 -22.98 -15.14
CA VAL A 67 -3.35 -23.20 -14.59
C VAL A 67 -2.33 -22.38 -15.37
N PHE A 68 -1.46 -21.66 -14.66
CA PHE A 68 -0.39 -20.88 -15.26
C PHE A 68 0.94 -21.05 -14.50
N HIS A 69 2.04 -20.68 -15.15
CA HIS A 69 3.36 -20.72 -14.53
C HIS A 69 3.44 -19.76 -13.34
N GLY A 70 3.80 -20.28 -12.16
CA GLY A 70 3.86 -19.51 -10.92
C GLY A 70 2.54 -19.47 -10.13
N LEU A 71 1.53 -20.26 -10.50
CA LEU A 71 0.26 -20.35 -9.76
C LEU A 71 0.45 -20.58 -8.26
N ALA A 72 1.31 -21.53 -7.87
CA ALA A 72 1.57 -21.80 -6.45
C ALA A 72 2.17 -20.58 -5.72
N ALA A 73 3.06 -19.83 -6.37
CA ALA A 73 3.63 -18.63 -5.78
C ALA A 73 2.57 -17.52 -5.66
N HIS A 74 1.72 -17.37 -6.67
CA HIS A 74 0.60 -16.42 -6.66
C HIS A 74 -0.36 -16.69 -5.50
N VAL A 75 -0.85 -17.93 -5.35
CA VAL A 75 -1.76 -18.33 -4.28
C VAL A 75 -1.14 -18.06 -2.91
N ARG A 76 0.12 -18.41 -2.71
CA ARG A 76 0.82 -18.20 -1.43
C ARG A 76 1.05 -16.72 -1.09
N LEU A 77 1.37 -15.89 -2.07
CA LEU A 77 1.52 -14.44 -1.87
C LEU A 77 0.18 -13.76 -1.60
N ALA A 78 -0.87 -14.12 -2.35
CA ALA A 78 -2.20 -13.57 -2.14
C ALA A 78 -2.76 -13.95 -0.76
N GLY A 79 -2.72 -15.24 -0.40
CA GLY A 79 -3.15 -15.72 0.92
C GLY A 79 -2.31 -15.13 2.05
N GLY A 80 -0.99 -15.07 1.87
CA GLY A 80 -0.08 -14.51 2.87
C GLY A 80 -0.27 -13.01 3.10
N GLY A 81 -0.62 -12.24 2.06
CA GLY A 81 -1.00 -10.84 2.19
C GLY A 81 -2.25 -10.66 3.05
N SER A 82 -3.29 -11.45 2.82
CA SER A 82 -4.52 -11.43 3.65
C SER A 82 -4.26 -11.82 5.09
N ILE A 83 -3.45 -12.87 5.33
CA ILE A 83 -3.06 -13.30 6.69
C ILE A 83 -2.25 -12.21 7.39
N THR A 84 -1.31 -11.58 6.68
CA THR A 84 -0.51 -10.47 7.21
C THR A 84 -1.39 -9.31 7.61
N ALA A 85 -2.34 -8.93 6.76
CA ALA A 85 -3.30 -7.87 7.06
C ALA A 85 -4.15 -8.21 8.29
N ALA A 86 -4.66 -9.44 8.39
CA ALA A 86 -5.46 -9.88 9.54
C ALA A 86 -4.68 -9.89 10.86
N ARG A 87 -3.39 -10.23 10.81
CA ARG A 87 -2.50 -10.21 11.99
C ARG A 87 -2.01 -8.81 12.35
N THR A 88 -2.08 -7.86 11.42
CA THR A 88 -1.60 -6.51 11.66
C THR A 88 -2.68 -5.65 12.31
N PRO A 89 -2.45 -5.11 13.51
CA PRO A 89 -3.38 -4.18 14.13
C PRO A 89 -3.46 -2.87 13.33
N HIS A 90 -4.65 -2.53 12.82
CA HIS A 90 -4.86 -1.23 12.20
C HIS A 90 -4.94 -0.13 13.27
N ARG A 91 -4.21 0.97 13.09
CA ARG A 91 -4.28 2.15 13.97
C ARG A 91 -5.08 3.24 13.29
N TRP A 92 -6.41 3.11 13.30
CA TRP A 92 -7.26 4.17 12.79
C TRP A 92 -7.13 5.43 13.65
N ARG A 93 -6.79 6.57 13.02
CA ARG A 93 -6.77 7.87 13.67
C ARG A 93 -7.90 8.74 13.14
N PRO A 94 -8.79 9.26 14.01
CA PRO A 94 -9.85 10.16 13.57
C PRO A 94 -9.27 11.47 13.03
N ALA A 95 -9.82 11.93 11.91
CA ALA A 95 -9.41 13.14 11.17
C ALA A 95 -9.40 14.45 12.00
N SER A 96 -10.09 14.47 13.14
CA SER A 96 -10.13 15.61 14.07
C SER A 96 -8.78 15.87 14.78
N ARG A 97 -7.89 14.87 14.85
CA ARG A 97 -6.54 15.02 15.45
C ARG A 97 -5.49 15.53 14.45
N ALA A 98 -5.66 15.19 13.18
CA ALA A 98 -4.78 15.55 12.07
C ALA A 98 -4.75 17.05 11.74
N ARG A 99 -5.93 17.70 11.74
CA ARG A 99 -6.06 19.14 11.46
C ARG A 99 -5.33 20.02 12.47
N ARG A 100 -5.13 19.54 13.69
CA ARG A 100 -4.50 20.30 14.78
C ARG A 100 -2.97 20.40 14.63
N VAL A 101 -2.34 19.39 14.01
CA VAL A 101 -0.89 19.37 13.76
C VAL A 101 -0.54 20.20 12.52
N ARG A 102 -1.26 20.00 11.40
CA ARG A 102 -1.01 20.75 10.16
C ARG A 102 -1.23 22.26 10.29
N ARG A 103 -2.23 22.69 11.08
CA ARG A 103 -2.43 24.13 11.36
C ARG A 103 -1.26 24.72 12.18
N ARG A 104 -0.61 23.93 13.04
CA ARG A 104 0.52 24.40 13.87
C ARG A 104 1.82 24.52 13.07
N VAL A 105 2.04 23.64 12.09
CA VAL A 105 3.21 23.71 11.18
C VAL A 105 3.05 24.89 10.20
N LEU A 106 1.89 25.02 9.53
CA LEU A 106 1.61 26.16 8.63
C LEU A 106 1.60 27.52 9.35
N LEU A 107 1.13 27.58 10.60
CA LEU A 107 1.19 28.82 11.41
C LEU A 107 2.61 29.16 11.86
N ARG A 108 3.50 28.16 11.99
CA ARG A 108 4.92 28.37 12.37
C ARG A 108 5.73 28.85 11.17
N GLU A 109 5.47 28.30 9.97
CA GLU A 109 6.08 28.79 8.71
C GLU A 109 5.63 30.20 8.36
N ARG A 110 4.33 30.53 8.56
CA ARG A 110 3.83 31.91 8.36
C ARG A 110 4.34 32.93 9.38
N ARG A 111 4.82 32.49 10.55
CA ARG A 111 5.46 33.37 11.55
C ARG A 111 6.97 33.50 11.37
N GLY A 112 7.58 32.73 10.45
CA GLY A 112 9.01 32.81 10.12
C GLY A 112 9.34 33.74 8.95
N VAL A 113 8.35 34.25 8.22
CA VAL A 113 8.53 35.12 7.05
C VAL A 113 7.89 36.50 7.33
N VAL A 114 8.39 37.23 8.33
CA VAL A 114 8.47 38.70 8.31
C VAL A 114 9.56 39.12 9.31
N ARG A 115 10.78 39.30 8.83
CA ARG A 115 11.62 40.43 9.23
C ARG A 115 11.88 41.22 7.96
N ALA A 116 11.15 42.30 7.78
CA ALA A 116 11.51 43.32 6.80
C ALA A 116 12.75 44.03 7.33
N ASP A 117 13.82 44.07 6.55
CA ASP A 117 14.94 44.98 6.79
C ASP A 117 14.45 46.42 6.59
N PRO A 118 14.68 47.35 7.53
CA PRO A 118 14.23 48.74 7.42
C PRO A 118 15.11 49.61 6.49
N ALA A 119 15.90 49.01 5.59
CA ALA A 119 16.91 49.72 4.81
C ALA A 119 16.58 49.78 3.32
N CYS A 120 15.39 50.27 2.95
CA CYS A 120 15.14 50.82 1.61
C CYS A 120 13.82 51.59 1.57
N ASP A 121 13.79 52.81 2.11
CA ASP A 121 12.75 53.79 1.78
C ASP A 121 13.32 54.77 0.73
N PRO A 122 12.88 54.70 -0.54
CA PRO A 122 13.37 55.60 -1.59
C PRO A 122 12.70 56.99 -1.57
N ARG A 123 11.95 57.38 -0.51
CA ARG A 123 11.26 58.69 -0.46
C ARG A 123 11.86 59.72 0.49
N ALA A 124 12.95 59.40 1.19
CA ALA A 124 13.66 60.35 2.04
C ALA A 124 14.75 61.11 1.25
N GLY A 125 14.37 62.06 0.38
CA GLY A 125 15.38 62.83 -0.34
C GLY A 125 14.91 63.84 -1.38
N ALA A 126 14.00 64.76 -1.04
CA ALA A 126 13.83 66.00 -1.82
C ALA A 126 12.99 67.03 -1.06
N ARG A 127 13.62 67.86 -0.21
CA ARG A 127 13.18 69.23 0.12
C ARG A 127 14.22 69.91 1.03
N ALA A 128 15.26 70.45 0.40
CA ALA A 128 16.03 71.58 0.92
C ALA A 128 16.92 72.11 -0.21
N ARG A 129 16.59 73.28 -0.74
CA ARG A 129 17.43 74.32 -1.38
C ARG A 129 16.68 75.04 -2.49
N ARG A 130 15.98 76.11 -2.13
CA ARG A 130 16.20 77.51 -2.55
C ARG A 130 14.98 78.34 -2.18
#